data_AF-A0A7C1I4B2-F1
#
_entry.id   AF-A0A7C1I4B2-F1
#
_cell.length_a   1.000
_cell.length_b   1.000
_cell.length_c   1.000
_cell.angle_alpha   90.00
_cell.angle_beta   90.00
_cell.angle_gamma   90.00
#
_symmetry.space_group_name_H-M   'P 1'
#
loop_
_entity.id
_entity.type
_entity.pdbx_description
1 polymer ?
#
loop_
_entity_poly.entity_id
_entity_poly.type
_entity_poly.pdbx_seq_one_letter_code
_entity_poly.pdbx_strand_id
1 'polypeptide(L)'
;LDMLLDSIDYRKLDEALKEAVGMGVVMFNSFKPMLISSFLIMNFIEGEIASFELTLTEMAKEREMTITGLETVEYQMRIFDEVPYEDQVKDLLEMINEEERLAKQFRTMIKAYQGEDLDALYRLTQEDAASEMELELMLYKRNSEWVSKIDSISEASKTFFAVGAAHLGGEKGLVNLLREAGYKLTPVY
;
A
#
# COMPACT_ATOMS: atom_id res chain seq x y z
N LEU A 1 -19.50 0.28 11.70
CA LEU A 1 -19.20 -1.07 12.20
C LEU A 1 -20.35 -1.66 13.01
N ASP A 2 -20.78 -1.03 14.12
CA ASP A 2 -21.83 -1.56 15.03
C ASP A 2 -23.17 -1.96 14.37
N MET A 3 -23.52 -1.40 13.22
CA MET A 3 -24.75 -1.74 12.47
C MET A 3 -24.52 -2.76 11.34
N LEU A 4 -23.28 -3.02 10.96
CA LEU A 4 -22.93 -3.86 9.80
C LEU A 4 -22.27 -5.17 10.21
N LEU A 5 -21.69 -5.23 11.41
CA LEU A 5 -21.09 -6.45 11.95
C LEU A 5 -22.09 -7.16 12.85
N ASP A 6 -22.13 -8.49 12.75
CA ASP A 6 -22.82 -9.30 13.74
C ASP A 6 -22.00 -9.42 15.04
N SER A 7 -22.60 -10.02 16.08
CA SER A 7 -21.92 -10.13 17.38
C SER A 7 -20.67 -11.02 17.36
N ILE A 8 -20.54 -11.93 16.40
CA ILE A 8 -19.40 -12.83 16.26
C ILE A 8 -18.24 -12.06 15.61
N ASP A 9 -18.51 -11.43 14.47
CA ASP A 9 -17.52 -10.64 13.74
C ASP A 9 -17.02 -9.44 14.54
N TYR A 10 -17.91 -8.79 15.29
CA TYR A 10 -17.52 -7.70 16.20
C TYR A 10 -16.51 -8.15 17.26
N ARG A 11 -16.71 -9.33 17.86
CA ARG A 11 -15.78 -9.88 18.85
C ARG A 11 -14.45 -10.27 18.22
N LYS A 12 -14.47 -10.90 17.05
CA LYS A 12 -13.25 -11.24 16.31
C LYS A 12 -12.44 -9.99 15.98
N LEU A 13 -13.09 -8.94 15.48
CA LEU A 13 -12.42 -7.68 15.18
C LEU A 13 -11.85 -7.02 16.44
N ASP A 14 -12.57 -7.05 17.57
CA ASP A 14 -12.07 -6.54 18.85
C ASP A 14 -10.83 -7.29 19.35
N GLU A 15 -10.83 -8.62 19.25
CA GLU A 15 -9.69 -9.46 19.60
C GLU A 15 -8.50 -9.18 18.68
N ALA A 16 -8.72 -9.14 17.36
CA ALA A 16 -7.67 -8.87 16.37
C ALA A 16 -7.03 -7.49 16.54
N LEU A 17 -7.80 -6.45 16.88
CA LEU A 17 -7.29 -5.11 17.15
C LEU A 17 -6.51 -5.01 18.47
N LYS A 18 -6.95 -5.73 19.50
CA LYS A 18 -6.20 -5.83 20.76
C LYS A 18 -4.86 -6.50 20.57
N GLU A 19 -4.80 -7.54 19.74
CA GLU A 19 -3.55 -8.19 19.38
C GLU A 19 -2.64 -7.25 18.56
N ALA A 20 -3.19 -6.60 17.54
CA ALA A 20 -2.43 -5.75 16.64
C ALA A 20 -1.85 -4.50 17.31
N VAL A 21 -2.67 -3.81 18.11
CA VAL A 21 -2.35 -2.46 18.60
C VAL A 21 -2.73 -2.22 20.06
N GLY A 22 -3.18 -3.24 20.79
CA GLY A 22 -3.52 -3.12 22.22
C GLY A 22 -4.81 -2.34 22.51
N MET A 23 -5.64 -2.06 21.50
CA MET A 23 -6.85 -1.25 21.61
C MET A 23 -8.08 -2.03 21.13
N GLY A 24 -9.21 -1.89 21.83
CA GLY A 24 -10.47 -2.52 21.43
C GLY A 24 -11.20 -1.77 20.32
N VAL A 25 -12.10 -2.46 19.62
CA VAL A 25 -12.81 -1.97 18.42
C VAL A 25 -13.59 -0.68 18.66
N VAL A 26 -14.08 -0.44 19.89
CA VAL A 26 -14.81 0.78 20.28
C VAL A 26 -14.01 2.05 19.98
N MET A 27 -12.69 2.02 20.09
CA MET A 27 -11.82 3.16 19.80
C MET A 27 -11.75 3.51 18.31
N PHE A 28 -12.16 2.59 17.44
CA PHE A 28 -12.09 2.70 15.99
C PHE A 28 -13.46 2.94 15.33
N ASN A 29 -14.53 3.13 16.11
CA ASN A 29 -15.88 3.32 15.57
C ASN A 29 -16.03 4.55 14.66
N SER A 30 -15.15 5.56 14.79
CA SER A 30 -15.09 6.73 13.90
C SER A 30 -14.11 6.59 12.74
N PHE A 31 -13.39 5.48 12.66
CA PHE A 31 -12.39 5.22 11.62
C PHE A 31 -13.07 4.59 10.40
N LYS A 32 -12.53 4.87 9.21
CA LYS A 32 -12.94 4.14 8.00
C LYS A 32 -12.44 2.69 8.09
N PRO A 33 -13.21 1.69 7.65
CA PRO A 33 -12.83 0.27 7.75
C PRO A 33 -11.44 -0.02 7.17
N MET A 34 -11.08 0.59 6.04
CA MET A 34 -9.77 0.40 5.43
C MET A 34 -8.59 0.96 6.27
N LEU A 35 -8.82 2.00 7.09
CA LEU A 35 -7.81 2.43 8.08
C LEU A 35 -7.68 1.39 9.21
N ILE A 36 -8.77 0.71 9.58
CA ILE A 36 -8.75 -0.38 10.57
C ILE A 36 -7.98 -1.58 10.01
N SER A 37 -8.21 -1.93 8.75
CA SER A 37 -7.46 -2.96 8.02
C SER A 37 -5.95 -2.73 8.08
N SER A 38 -5.49 -1.48 7.96
CA SER A 38 -4.06 -1.16 8.05
C SER A 38 -3.42 -1.53 9.39
N PHE A 39 -4.17 -1.47 10.49
CA PHE A 39 -3.68 -1.91 11.80
C PHE A 39 -3.62 -3.43 11.88
N LEU A 40 -4.58 -4.14 11.29
CA LEU A 40 -4.62 -5.60 11.31
C LEU A 40 -3.46 -6.26 10.54
N ILE A 41 -2.86 -5.56 9.57
CA ILE A 41 -1.64 -6.03 8.87
C ILE A 41 -0.52 -6.34 9.86
N MET A 42 -0.46 -5.65 11.01
CA MET A 42 0.56 -5.86 12.04
C MET A 42 0.55 -7.29 12.60
N ASN A 43 -0.60 -7.96 12.61
CA ASN A 43 -0.72 -9.36 13.06
C ASN A 43 -0.02 -10.34 12.11
N PHE A 44 0.23 -9.94 10.85
CA PHE A 44 0.92 -10.78 9.86
C PHE A 44 2.44 -10.63 9.89
N ILE A 45 2.96 -9.66 10.64
CA ILE A 45 4.40 -9.36 10.67
C ILE A 45 5.11 -10.32 11.61
N GLU A 46 5.99 -11.15 11.05
CA GLU A 46 6.91 -11.99 11.79
C GLU A 46 8.27 -11.28 11.92
N GLY A 47 8.64 -10.85 13.13
CA GLY A 47 9.94 -10.24 13.43
C GLY A 47 9.91 -8.74 13.69
N GLU A 48 11.06 -8.08 13.53
CA GLU A 48 11.20 -6.65 13.78
C GLU A 48 10.60 -5.82 12.63
N ILE A 49 9.85 -4.79 12.99
CA ILE A 49 9.26 -3.86 12.04
C ILE A 49 10.27 -2.77 11.67
N ALA A 50 10.46 -2.57 10.37
CA ALA A 50 11.24 -1.47 9.82
C ALA A 50 10.36 -0.57 8.95
N SER A 51 10.58 0.75 9.02
CA SER A 51 9.92 1.73 8.15
C SER A 51 10.92 2.34 7.19
N PHE A 52 10.86 1.92 5.93
CA PHE A 52 11.68 2.51 4.86
C PHE A 52 11.36 3.99 4.65
N GLU A 53 10.08 4.38 4.71
CA GLU A 53 9.67 5.78 4.56
C GLU A 53 10.28 6.68 5.64
N LEU A 54 10.20 6.26 6.91
CA LEU A 54 10.80 7.01 8.02
C LEU A 54 12.31 7.11 7.84
N THR A 55 12.96 5.98 7.52
CA THR A 55 14.42 5.92 7.31
C THR A 55 14.85 6.87 6.18
N LEU A 56 14.18 6.82 5.03
CA LEU A 56 14.49 7.67 3.88
C LEU A 56 14.22 9.15 4.18
N THR A 57 13.14 9.46 4.88
CA THR A 57 12.80 10.82 5.30
C THR A 57 13.84 11.37 6.27
N GLU A 58 14.31 10.58 7.24
CA GLU A 58 15.38 10.96 8.17
C GLU A 58 16.69 11.22 7.43
N MET A 59 17.10 10.30 6.54
CA MET A 59 18.28 10.48 5.69
C MET A 59 18.21 11.75 4.83
N ALA A 60 17.03 12.07 4.27
CA ALA A 60 16.82 13.28 3.48
C ALA A 60 16.94 14.54 4.35
N LYS A 61 16.37 14.52 5.56
CA LYS A 61 16.48 15.63 6.53
C LYS A 61 17.92 15.86 6.99
N GLU A 62 18.65 14.81 7.33
CA GLU A 62 20.06 14.90 7.72
C GLU A 62 20.95 15.48 6.62
N ARG A 63 20.56 15.28 5.36
CA ARG A 63 21.24 15.81 4.17
C ARG A 63 20.67 17.15 3.69
N GLU A 64 19.74 17.74 4.44
CA GLU A 64 19.06 19.00 4.09
C GLU A 64 18.43 18.97 2.69
N MET A 65 17.96 17.79 2.25
CA MET A 65 17.31 17.61 0.96
C MET A 65 15.88 18.16 1.00
N THR A 66 15.45 18.73 -0.13
CA THR A 66 14.04 19.09 -0.31
C THR A 66 13.21 17.81 -0.45
N ILE A 67 12.20 17.66 0.40
CA ILE A 67 11.25 16.54 0.35
C ILE A 67 9.96 17.05 -0.29
N THR A 68 9.49 16.35 -1.32
CA THR A 68 8.23 16.61 -2.01
C THR A 68 7.55 15.29 -2.38
N GLY A 69 6.25 15.33 -2.64
CA GLY A 69 5.46 14.15 -2.99
C GLY A 69 5.10 14.08 -4.47
N LEU A 70 4.98 12.87 -5.00
CA LEU A 70 4.35 12.63 -6.30
C LEU A 70 2.82 12.79 -6.24
N GLU A 71 2.24 12.83 -5.05
CA GLU A 71 0.82 13.06 -4.78
C GLU A 71 0.62 13.58 -3.36
N THR A 72 -0.63 13.84 -2.98
CA THR A 72 -0.98 14.33 -1.63
C THR A 72 -1.77 13.28 -0.87
N VAL A 73 -1.79 13.39 0.46
CA VAL A 73 -2.60 12.52 1.32
C VAL A 73 -4.08 12.63 0.96
N GLU A 74 -4.57 13.84 0.68
CA GLU A 74 -5.97 14.08 0.29
C GLU A 74 -6.31 13.41 -1.05
N TYR A 75 -5.37 13.32 -1.98
CA TYR A 75 -5.57 12.59 -3.22
C TYR A 75 -5.76 11.09 -2.96
N GLN A 76 -4.85 10.47 -2.20
CA GLN A 76 -4.99 9.06 -1.85
C GLN A 76 -6.29 8.79 -1.06
N MET A 77 -6.63 9.63 -0.09
CA MET A 77 -7.87 9.48 0.69
C MET A 77 -9.12 9.53 -0.18
N ARG A 78 -9.14 10.34 -1.24
CA ARG A 78 -10.26 10.40 -2.18
C ARG A 78 -10.42 9.13 -3.00
N ILE A 79 -9.32 8.48 -3.39
CA ILE A 79 -9.39 7.19 -4.09
C ILE A 79 -10.15 6.18 -3.23
N PHE A 80 -9.85 6.14 -1.94
CA PHE A 80 -10.56 5.26 -1.02
C PHE A 80 -12.00 5.67 -0.73
N ASP A 81 -12.34 6.95 -0.88
CA ASP A 81 -13.73 7.41 -0.81
C ASP A 81 -14.57 6.98 -2.02
N GLU A 82 -13.94 6.53 -3.11
CA GLU A 82 -14.63 5.92 -4.25
C GLU A 82 -15.04 4.48 -3.97
N VAL A 83 -14.43 3.82 -2.97
CA VAL A 83 -14.79 2.45 -2.55
C VAL A 83 -16.00 2.51 -1.60
N PRO A 84 -17.13 1.86 -1.95
CA PRO A 84 -18.31 1.84 -1.08
C PRO A 84 -17.98 1.34 0.33
N TYR A 85 -18.55 1.97 1.35
CA TYR A 85 -18.29 1.62 2.75
C TYR A 85 -18.60 0.15 3.07
N GLU A 86 -19.64 -0.41 2.44
CA GLU A 86 -20.02 -1.82 2.58
C GLU A 86 -18.94 -2.77 2.05
N ASP A 87 -18.31 -2.42 0.92
CA ASP A 87 -17.19 -3.18 0.35
C ASP A 87 -15.97 -3.10 1.28
N GLN A 88 -15.64 -1.92 1.81
CA GLN A 88 -14.55 -1.78 2.79
C GLN A 88 -14.79 -2.63 4.06
N VAL A 89 -16.05 -2.78 4.50
CA VAL A 89 -16.39 -3.65 5.63
C VAL A 89 -16.25 -5.12 5.25
N LYS A 90 -16.63 -5.50 4.03
CA LYS A 90 -16.44 -6.86 3.53
C LYS A 90 -14.96 -7.23 3.50
N ASP A 91 -14.09 -6.35 3.02
CA ASP A 91 -12.64 -6.59 2.98
C ASP A 91 -12.08 -6.72 4.41
N LEU A 92 -12.53 -5.87 5.33
CA LEU A 92 -12.16 -5.97 6.75
C LEU A 92 -12.63 -7.30 7.37
N LEU A 93 -13.81 -7.78 7.00
CA LEU A 93 -14.33 -9.07 7.44
C LEU A 93 -13.54 -10.25 6.87
N GLU A 94 -13.12 -10.16 5.61
CA GLU A 94 -12.24 -11.15 4.98
C GLU A 94 -10.91 -11.23 5.73
N MET A 95 -10.33 -10.08 6.13
CA MET A 95 -9.10 -10.05 6.91
C MET A 95 -9.17 -10.84 8.22
N ILE A 96 -10.26 -10.71 8.98
CA ILE A 96 -10.42 -11.40 10.27
C ILE A 96 -10.94 -12.83 10.14
N ASN A 97 -11.53 -13.20 9.01
CA ASN A 97 -12.09 -14.54 8.78
C ASN A 97 -11.13 -15.46 8.01
N GLU A 98 -10.19 -14.90 7.25
CA GLU A 98 -9.23 -15.63 6.42
C GLU A 98 -7.76 -15.35 6.81
N GLU A 99 -7.54 -15.07 8.09
CA GLU A 99 -6.25 -14.68 8.67
C GLU A 99 -5.07 -15.57 8.23
N GLU A 100 -5.20 -16.90 8.34
CA GLU A 100 -4.10 -17.82 7.99
C GLU A 100 -3.73 -17.75 6.50
N ARG A 101 -4.73 -17.61 5.62
CA ARG A 101 -4.52 -17.48 4.17
C ARG A 101 -3.78 -16.17 3.88
N LEU A 102 -4.27 -15.06 4.44
CA LEU A 102 -3.70 -13.74 4.23
C LEU A 102 -2.30 -13.62 4.82
N ALA A 103 -2.04 -14.20 6.00
CA ALA A 103 -0.70 -14.29 6.58
C ALA A 103 0.27 -15.06 5.66
N LYS A 104 -0.19 -16.13 5.00
CA LYS A 104 0.62 -16.87 4.02
C LYS A 104 0.89 -16.03 2.75
N GLN A 105 -0.08 -15.28 2.25
CA GLN A 105 0.12 -14.37 1.13
C GLN A 105 1.10 -13.26 1.52
N PHE A 106 0.95 -12.66 2.70
CA PHE A 106 1.85 -11.65 3.24
C PHE A 106 3.30 -12.15 3.33
N ARG A 107 3.53 -13.35 3.89
CA ARG A 107 4.86 -13.99 3.88
C ARG A 107 5.43 -14.20 2.49
N THR A 108 4.58 -14.52 1.51
CA THR A 108 5.00 -14.71 0.11
C THR A 108 5.41 -13.38 -0.51
N MET A 109 4.67 -12.31 -0.24
CA MET A 109 4.98 -10.95 -0.67
C MET A 109 6.30 -10.45 -0.05
N ILE A 110 6.53 -10.66 1.26
CA ILE A 110 7.79 -10.29 1.90
C ILE A 110 8.98 -11.02 1.28
N LYS A 111 8.85 -12.32 0.98
CA LYS A 111 9.90 -13.08 0.29
C LYS A 111 10.18 -12.54 -1.11
N ALA A 112 9.15 -12.19 -1.87
CA ALA A 112 9.32 -11.57 -3.18
C ALA A 112 10.00 -10.20 -3.08
N TYR A 113 9.61 -9.38 -2.09
CA TYR A 113 10.22 -8.08 -1.83
C TYR A 113 11.70 -8.18 -1.47
N GLN A 114 12.05 -9.05 -0.51
CA GLN A 114 13.44 -9.28 -0.10
C GLN A 114 14.29 -9.95 -1.19
N GLY A 115 13.66 -10.71 -2.08
CA GLY A 115 14.30 -11.32 -3.25
C GLY A 115 14.36 -10.42 -4.48
N GLU A 116 13.92 -9.16 -4.37
CA GLU A 116 13.89 -8.18 -5.47
C GLU A 116 13.08 -8.65 -6.70
N ASP A 117 12.11 -9.54 -6.49
CA ASP A 117 11.29 -10.14 -7.55
C ASP A 117 10.08 -9.24 -7.90
N LEU A 118 10.35 -8.23 -8.73
CA LEU A 118 9.32 -7.28 -9.18
C LEU A 118 8.16 -7.94 -9.92
N ASP A 119 8.41 -9.00 -10.67
CA ASP A 119 7.37 -9.70 -11.42
C ASP A 119 6.45 -10.49 -10.49
N ALA A 120 6.99 -11.11 -9.44
CA ALA A 120 6.20 -11.76 -8.41
C ALA A 120 5.38 -10.75 -7.60
N LEU A 121 5.97 -9.61 -7.21
CA LEU A 121 5.25 -8.55 -6.51
C LEU A 121 4.09 -8.00 -7.34
N TYR A 122 4.31 -7.80 -8.64
CA TYR A 122 3.27 -7.35 -9.55
C TYR A 122 2.13 -8.37 -9.65
N ARG A 123 2.43 -9.66 -9.87
CA ARG A 123 1.41 -10.72 -9.92
C ARG A 123 0.61 -10.82 -8.62
N LEU A 124 1.28 -10.79 -7.46
CA LEU A 124 0.62 -10.82 -6.16
C LEU A 124 -0.31 -9.62 -5.97
N THR A 125 0.10 -8.43 -6.42
CA THR A 125 -0.75 -7.22 -6.38
C THR A 125 -2.00 -7.40 -7.26
N GLN A 126 -1.86 -8.01 -8.44
CA GLN A 126 -3.00 -8.30 -9.31
C GLN A 126 -3.94 -9.36 -8.75
N GLU A 127 -3.39 -10.40 -8.11
CA GLU A 127 -4.16 -11.48 -7.49
C GLU A 127 -4.92 -11.03 -6.23
N ASP A 128 -4.40 -10.02 -5.52
CA ASP A 128 -4.99 -9.47 -4.30
C ASP A 128 -6.09 -8.43 -4.59
N ALA A 129 -6.02 -7.75 -5.73
CA ALA A 129 -7.02 -6.76 -6.09
C ALA A 129 -8.41 -7.38 -6.32
N ALA A 130 -9.44 -6.79 -5.73
CA ALA A 130 -10.82 -7.23 -5.86
C ALA A 130 -11.38 -7.00 -7.28
N SER A 131 -10.79 -6.06 -8.03
CA SER A 131 -11.21 -5.78 -9.42
C SER A 131 -10.14 -5.06 -10.24
N GLU A 132 -10.30 -5.08 -11.56
CA GLU A 132 -9.53 -4.24 -12.48
C GLU A 132 -9.70 -2.74 -12.20
N MET A 133 -10.86 -2.32 -11.70
CA MET A 133 -11.10 -0.93 -11.32
C MET A 133 -10.21 -0.54 -10.13
N GLU A 134 -10.06 -1.43 -9.16
CA GLU A 134 -9.16 -1.20 -8.04
C GLU A 134 -7.71 -1.05 -8.50
N LEU A 135 -7.22 -1.95 -9.38
CA LEU A 135 -5.88 -1.82 -9.96
C LEU A 135 -5.70 -0.51 -10.73
N GLU A 136 -6.73 -0.10 -11.48
CA GLU A 136 -6.70 1.16 -12.22
C GLU A 136 -6.56 2.37 -11.29
N LEU A 137 -7.37 2.42 -10.23
CA LEU A 137 -7.38 3.54 -9.28
C LEU A 137 -6.15 3.54 -8.34
N MET A 138 -5.78 2.37 -7.82
CA MET A 138 -4.72 2.22 -6.82
C MET A 138 -3.33 2.17 -7.43
N LEU A 139 -3.19 1.83 -8.72
CA LEU A 139 -1.88 1.61 -9.33
C LEU A 139 -1.72 2.33 -10.65
N TYR A 140 -2.53 2.00 -11.65
CA TYR A 140 -2.23 2.38 -13.04
C TYR A 140 -2.41 3.87 -13.32
N LYS A 141 -3.52 4.46 -12.87
CA LYS A 141 -3.78 5.89 -13.03
C LYS A 141 -2.72 6.72 -12.32
N ARG A 142 -2.33 6.30 -11.10
CA ARG A 142 -1.27 6.92 -10.31
C ARG A 142 0.07 6.86 -11.04
N ASN A 143 0.44 5.70 -11.56
CA ASN A 143 1.67 5.54 -12.35
C ASN A 143 1.70 6.49 -13.55
N SER A 144 0.59 6.58 -14.29
CA SER A 144 0.49 7.48 -15.44
C SER A 144 0.66 8.95 -15.03
N GLU A 145 -0.03 9.40 -13.98
CA GLU A 145 0.08 10.77 -13.45
C GLU A 145 1.48 11.08 -12.90
N TRP A 146 2.12 10.09 -12.27
CA TRP A 146 3.46 10.25 -11.69
C TRP A 146 4.53 10.36 -12.76
N VAL A 147 4.43 9.66 -13.89
CA VAL A 147 5.44 9.74 -14.97
C VAL A 147 5.62 11.19 -15.44
N SER A 148 4.54 11.94 -15.65
CA SER A 148 4.62 13.36 -16.03
C SER A 148 5.28 14.23 -14.95
N LYS A 149 5.05 13.92 -13.67
CA LYS A 149 5.67 14.65 -12.55
C LYS A 149 7.14 14.30 -12.40
N ILE A 150 7.49 13.01 -12.48
CA ILE A 150 8.87 12.53 -12.46
C ILE A 150 9.66 13.21 -13.57
N ASP A 151 9.06 13.34 -14.76
CA ASP A 151 9.68 14.00 -15.91
C ASP A 151 10.00 15.47 -15.60
N SER A 152 8.99 16.24 -15.21
CA SER A 152 9.15 17.67 -14.87
C SER A 152 10.16 17.91 -13.73
N ILE A 153 10.14 17.05 -12.70
CA ILE A 153 11.04 17.17 -11.55
C ILE A 153 12.48 16.81 -11.94
N SER A 154 12.66 15.80 -12.79
CA SER A 154 13.97 15.32 -13.22
C SER A 154 14.67 16.29 -14.17
N GLU A 155 13.93 17.03 -14.99
CA GLU A 155 14.47 18.12 -15.81
C GLU A 155 15.04 19.26 -14.94
N ALA A 156 14.38 19.56 -13.82
CA ALA A 156 14.78 20.65 -12.94
C ALA A 156 16.00 20.28 -12.08
N SER A 157 16.08 19.04 -11.57
CA SER A 157 17.16 18.62 -10.70
C SER A 157 17.35 17.11 -10.61
N LYS A 158 18.57 16.68 -10.28
CA LYS A 158 18.85 15.29 -9.92
C LYS A 158 18.06 14.91 -8.67
N THR A 159 17.15 13.95 -8.82
CA THR A 159 16.16 13.61 -7.81
C THR A 159 16.19 12.12 -7.50
N PHE A 160 16.04 11.78 -6.22
CA PHE A 160 15.77 10.42 -5.77
C PHE A 160 14.27 10.25 -5.57
N PHE A 161 13.65 9.30 -6.27
CA PHE A 161 12.23 8.98 -6.13
C PHE A 161 12.09 7.67 -5.35
N ALA A 162 11.38 7.73 -4.22
CA ALA A 162 10.98 6.55 -3.45
C ALA A 162 9.49 6.28 -3.71
N VAL A 163 9.16 5.07 -4.13
CA VAL A 163 7.80 4.62 -4.43
C VAL A 163 7.61 3.18 -3.94
N GLY A 164 6.37 2.78 -3.70
CA GLY A 164 6.05 1.39 -3.36
C GLY A 164 6.39 0.44 -4.51
N ALA A 165 6.94 -0.74 -4.19
CA ALA A 165 7.43 -1.68 -5.21
C ALA A 165 6.35 -2.18 -6.18
N ALA A 166 5.09 -2.25 -5.74
CA ALA A 166 3.96 -2.60 -6.59
C ALA A 166 3.83 -1.69 -7.82
N HIS A 167 4.28 -0.43 -7.73
CA HIS A 167 4.21 0.54 -8.83
C HIS A 167 5.22 0.29 -9.95
N LEU A 168 6.21 -0.59 -9.74
CA LEU A 168 7.35 -0.72 -10.66
C LEU A 168 7.09 -1.72 -11.79
N GLY A 169 6.42 -2.84 -11.49
CA GLY A 169 6.24 -3.98 -12.40
C GLY A 169 5.06 -3.86 -13.36
N GLY A 170 5.04 -4.72 -14.38
CA GLY A 170 3.96 -4.80 -15.37
C GLY A 170 4.04 -3.77 -16.50
N GLU A 171 3.18 -3.93 -17.52
CA GLU A 171 3.14 -3.04 -18.69
C GLU A 171 2.83 -1.59 -18.30
N LYS A 172 1.93 -1.39 -17.34
CA LYS A 172 1.57 -0.07 -16.79
C LYS A 172 2.41 0.32 -15.55
N GLY A 173 3.52 -0.37 -15.30
CA GLY A 173 4.46 -0.07 -14.23
C GLY A 173 5.39 1.10 -14.59
N LEU A 174 5.86 1.83 -13.57
CA LEU A 174 6.74 2.99 -13.75
C LEU A 174 8.00 2.66 -14.57
N VAL A 175 8.58 1.46 -14.42
CA VAL A 175 9.78 1.06 -15.16
C VAL A 175 9.51 1.04 -16.66
N ASN A 176 8.36 0.54 -17.09
CA ASN A 176 8.00 0.49 -18.51
C ASN A 176 7.56 1.86 -19.02
N LEU A 177 6.71 2.57 -18.27
CA LEU A 177 6.24 3.89 -18.65
C LEU A 177 7.38 4.92 -18.79
N LEU A 178 8.40 4.86 -17.92
CA LEU A 178 9.57 5.74 -18.02
C LEU A 178 10.42 5.40 -19.26
N ARG A 179 10.57 4.12 -19.61
CA ARG A 179 11.25 3.72 -20.86
C ARG A 179 10.51 4.24 -22.09
N GLU A 180 9.18 4.15 -22.10
CA GLU A 180 8.34 4.68 -23.16
C GLU A 180 8.45 6.21 -23.27
N ALA A 181 8.61 6.90 -22.14
CA ALA A 181 8.90 8.33 -22.08
C ALA A 181 10.34 8.70 -22.52
N GLY A 182 11.17 7.72 -22.89
CA GLY A 182 12.52 7.94 -23.43
C GLY A 182 13.64 7.89 -22.39
N TYR A 183 13.36 7.52 -21.14
CA TYR A 183 14.38 7.39 -20.10
C TYR A 183 15.25 6.15 -20.33
N LYS A 184 16.56 6.31 -20.14
CA LYS A 184 17.49 5.19 -20.00
C LYS A 184 17.54 4.73 -18.54
N LEU A 185 16.92 3.59 -18.26
CA LEU A 185 16.95 2.99 -16.93
C LEU A 185 18.12 2.02 -16.79
N THR A 186 18.81 2.07 -15.65
CA THR A 186 19.88 1.12 -15.29
C THR A 186 19.56 0.57 -13.91
N PRO A 187 19.37 -0.75 -13.76
CA PRO A 187 19.16 -1.34 -12.44
C PRO A 187 20.44 -1.21 -11.60
N VAL A 188 20.26 -1.04 -10.30
CA VAL A 188 21.35 -0.97 -9.31
C VAL A 188 21.10 -2.11 -8.33
N TYR A 189 22.05 -3.05 -8.25
CA TYR A 189 22.04 -4.21 -7.37
C TYR A 189 23.27 -4.13 -6.44
#